data_AF-A0A976FH43-F1
#
_entry.id   AF-A0A976FH43-F1
#
_cell.length_a   1.000
_cell.length_b   1.000
_cell.length_c   1.000
_cell.angle_alpha   90.00
_cell.angle_beta   90.00
_cell.angle_gamma   90.00
#
_symmetry.space_group_name_H-M   'P 1'
#
loop_
_entity.id
_entity.type
_entity.pdbx_description
1 polymer ?
#
loop_
_entity_poly.entity_id
_entity_poly.type
_entity_poly.pdbx_seq_one_letter_code
_entity_poly.pdbx_strand_id
1 'polypeptide(L)'
;MPELIPCSTALQLELSLSDYQSLNNNDTAVTEGSRSSFLKSTLQPFQMVTSLQARVQGDMPQWDTDKQRFVSDYYATFDKKYRALLDTVNMAAVEGALKFVQAECINASVVTDCKRKNNIEFVVFYQTSVVQPTAAMNYYANVTDEYGFTIEHCPLIPMDGGQCHIKADGSFAEVCSQYIGINGQPKLGFCVGGSLQDNELLAPYPHNYWFSFQIAVH
;
A
#
# COMPACT_ATOMS: atom_id res chain seq x y z
N MET A 1 -20.23 26.68 -30.81
CA MET A 1 -18.94 26.12 -30.38
C MET A 1 -18.83 26.42 -28.90
N PRO A 2 -18.86 25.42 -28.00
CA PRO A 2 -18.64 25.69 -26.58
C PRO A 2 -17.16 26.03 -26.37
N GLU A 3 -16.91 27.12 -25.63
CA GLU A 3 -15.58 27.58 -25.23
C GLU A 3 -14.84 26.49 -24.46
N LEU A 4 -13.58 26.26 -24.85
CA LEU A 4 -12.62 25.48 -24.08
C LEU A 4 -12.31 26.25 -22.79
N ILE A 5 -12.80 25.75 -21.66
CA ILE A 5 -12.42 26.25 -20.33
C ILE A 5 -10.91 25.99 -20.16
N PRO A 6 -10.08 27.03 -19.95
CA PRO A 6 -8.66 26.84 -19.71
C PRO A 6 -8.45 26.07 -18.39
N CYS A 7 -7.53 25.10 -18.40
CA CYS A 7 -7.19 24.19 -17.29
C CYS A 7 -6.94 24.91 -15.94
N SER A 8 -6.72 26.23 -15.94
CA SER A 8 -6.45 27.07 -14.77
C SER A 8 -7.61 27.21 -13.78
N THR A 9 -8.83 26.76 -14.10
CA THR A 9 -9.99 26.84 -13.18
C THR A 9 -10.44 25.49 -12.62
N ALA A 10 -9.79 24.38 -13.00
CA ALA A 10 -10.19 23.05 -12.59
C ALA A 10 -9.43 22.56 -11.34
N LEU A 11 -10.18 22.43 -10.24
CA LEU A 11 -9.87 21.71 -9.01
C LEU A 11 -8.62 22.16 -8.23
N GLN A 12 -8.75 23.29 -7.53
CA GLN A 12 -8.06 23.47 -6.26
C GLN A 12 -9.01 22.95 -5.16
N LEU A 13 -8.88 21.68 -4.78
CA LEU A 13 -9.51 21.17 -3.57
C LEU A 13 -8.66 21.66 -2.39
N GLU A 14 -9.02 22.82 -1.84
CA GLU A 14 -8.53 23.23 -0.52
C GLU A 14 -9.24 22.37 0.54
N LEU A 15 -8.63 21.25 0.91
CA LEU A 15 -8.99 20.53 2.13
C LEU A 15 -8.35 21.27 3.32
N SER A 16 -9.18 21.99 4.09
CA SER A 16 -8.74 22.61 5.34
C SER A 16 -8.47 21.52 6.39
N LEU A 17 -7.21 21.39 6.80
CA LEU A 17 -6.69 20.45 7.81
C LEU A 17 -7.14 20.73 9.27
N SER A 18 -8.33 21.28 9.50
CA SER A 18 -8.70 21.81 10.83
C SER A 18 -9.16 20.80 11.88
N ASP A 19 -9.43 19.53 11.54
CA ASP A 19 -10.18 18.64 12.45
C ASP A 19 -9.41 17.45 13.05
N TYR A 20 -8.09 17.30 12.81
CA TYR A 20 -7.33 16.13 13.31
C TYR A 20 -6.74 16.27 14.73
N GLN A 21 -7.00 17.36 15.47
CA GLN A 21 -6.31 17.63 16.75
C GLN A 21 -7.07 17.26 18.04
N SER A 22 -8.13 16.43 18.01
CA SER A 22 -8.92 16.17 19.24
C SER A 22 -8.76 14.80 19.91
N LEU A 23 -7.71 14.02 19.60
CA LEU A 23 -7.49 12.72 20.25
C LEU A 23 -6.02 12.50 20.61
N ASN A 24 -5.44 13.33 21.48
CA ASN A 24 -4.21 12.98 22.20
C ASN A 24 -4.06 13.89 23.42
N ASN A 25 -4.62 13.47 24.56
CA ASN A 25 -4.22 13.94 25.89
C ASN A 25 -4.72 12.95 26.93
N ASN A 26 -3.88 11.97 27.29
CA ASN A 26 -3.79 11.38 28.63
C ASN A 26 -2.64 10.34 28.68
N ASP A 27 -1.40 10.83 28.69
CA ASP A 27 -0.26 10.01 29.12
C ASP A 27 -0.06 10.17 30.63
N THR A 28 -0.22 9.08 31.37
CA THR A 28 0.15 8.97 32.78
C THR A 28 1.37 8.06 32.90
N ALA A 29 2.42 8.59 33.51
CA ALA A 29 3.69 7.91 33.76
C ALA A 29 3.52 6.67 34.67
N VAL A 30 4.22 5.57 34.35
CA VAL A 30 4.45 4.47 35.28
C VAL A 30 5.93 4.04 35.23
N THR A 31 6.50 3.94 36.43
CA THR A 31 7.91 3.75 36.78
C THR A 31 8.40 2.30 36.65
N GLU A 32 9.72 2.16 36.51
CA GLU A 32 10.55 0.94 36.35
C GLU A 32 10.26 -0.23 37.30
N GLY A 33 10.49 -1.46 36.81
CA GLY A 33 10.68 -2.63 37.66
C GLY A 33 10.96 -3.96 36.97
N SER A 34 12.23 -4.40 37.02
CA SER A 34 12.71 -5.78 37.11
C SER A 34 13.01 -6.60 35.83
N ARG A 35 14.32 -6.86 35.64
CA ARG A 35 14.90 -7.89 34.76
C ARG A 35 14.58 -9.29 35.28
N SER A 36 14.05 -10.19 34.45
CA SER A 36 14.35 -11.63 34.53
C SER A 36 13.84 -12.43 33.33
N SER A 37 14.71 -13.29 32.79
CA SER A 37 14.43 -14.46 31.94
C SER A 37 13.98 -14.25 30.48
N PHE A 38 14.90 -13.86 29.61
CA PHE A 38 14.80 -14.19 28.18
C PHE A 38 15.23 -15.64 27.95
N LEU A 39 14.36 -16.60 28.28
CA LEU A 39 14.56 -18.00 27.91
C LEU A 39 13.39 -18.47 27.03
N LYS A 40 13.77 -18.88 25.81
CA LYS A 40 12.94 -19.45 24.74
C LYS A 40 11.77 -18.57 24.29
N SER A 41 12.03 -17.72 23.31
CA SER A 41 10.99 -17.23 22.41
C SER A 41 10.35 -18.43 21.71
N THR A 42 9.26 -18.93 22.28
CA THR A 42 8.25 -19.60 21.48
C THR A 42 7.70 -18.50 20.59
N LEU A 43 8.18 -18.45 19.35
CA LEU A 43 7.81 -17.44 18.37
C LEU A 43 6.28 -17.41 18.24
N GLN A 44 5.67 -16.39 18.85
CA GLN A 44 4.23 -16.19 18.77
C GLN A 44 3.90 -15.92 17.30
N PRO A 45 2.91 -16.63 16.72
CA PRO A 45 2.42 -16.29 15.39
C PRO A 45 1.98 -14.83 15.36
N PHE A 46 2.24 -14.15 14.24
CA PHE A 46 1.71 -12.81 14.04
C PHE A 46 0.19 -12.85 14.13
N GLN A 47 -0.40 -11.93 14.88
CA GLN A 47 -1.84 -11.88 15.03
C GLN A 47 -2.49 -11.27 13.79
N MET A 48 -3.74 -11.64 13.52
CA MET A 48 -4.48 -11.01 12.44
C MET A 48 -4.69 -9.52 12.74
N VAL A 49 -4.21 -8.67 11.85
CA VAL A 49 -4.45 -7.22 11.91
C VAL A 49 -5.48 -6.87 10.87
N THR A 50 -6.47 -6.06 11.27
CA THR A 50 -7.46 -5.50 10.34
C THR A 50 -7.22 -4.01 10.21
N SER A 51 -7.13 -3.52 8.98
CA SER A 51 -6.90 -2.11 8.65
C SER A 51 -7.80 -1.65 7.52
N LEU A 52 -8.08 -0.35 7.51
CA LEU A 52 -8.73 0.32 6.40
C LEU A 52 -7.65 0.80 5.43
N GLN A 53 -7.81 0.44 4.17
CA GLN A 53 -6.93 0.81 3.07
C GLN A 53 -7.75 1.53 2.00
N ALA A 54 -7.10 2.35 1.20
CA ALA A 54 -7.72 3.05 0.09
C ALA A 54 -6.99 2.76 -1.22
N ARG A 55 -7.76 2.66 -2.31
CA ARG A 55 -7.25 2.49 -3.66
C ARG A 55 -7.74 3.58 -4.59
N VAL A 56 -6.82 4.22 -5.30
CA VAL A 56 -7.15 5.16 -6.37
C VAL A 56 -7.17 4.42 -7.70
N GLN A 57 -8.29 4.43 -8.41
CA GLN A 57 -8.46 3.65 -9.64
C GLN A 57 -9.35 4.35 -10.68
N GLY A 58 -9.15 4.01 -11.96
CA GLY A 58 -9.92 4.54 -13.08
C GLY A 58 -11.24 3.81 -13.32
N ASP A 59 -11.35 2.55 -12.91
CA ASP A 59 -12.56 1.75 -13.03
C ASP A 59 -13.31 1.62 -11.70
N MET A 60 -14.64 1.52 -11.77
CA MET A 60 -15.45 1.14 -10.62
C MET A 60 -15.30 -0.37 -10.37
N PRO A 61 -14.97 -0.83 -9.16
CA PRO A 61 -14.91 -2.27 -8.86
C PRO A 61 -16.24 -2.95 -9.20
N GLN A 62 -16.17 -4.04 -9.97
CA GLN A 62 -17.32 -4.81 -10.39
C GLN A 62 -17.52 -6.00 -9.46
N TRP A 63 -18.75 -6.28 -9.05
CA TRP A 63 -19.06 -7.49 -8.28
C TRP A 63 -19.12 -8.71 -9.21
N ASP A 64 -18.22 -9.66 -9.02
CA ASP A 64 -18.25 -10.96 -9.67
C ASP A 64 -19.18 -11.89 -8.87
N THR A 65 -20.33 -12.23 -9.46
CA THR A 65 -21.35 -13.07 -8.81
C THR A 65 -20.90 -14.52 -8.63
N ASP A 66 -20.07 -15.04 -9.52
CA ASP A 66 -19.67 -16.45 -9.51
C ASP A 66 -18.61 -16.69 -8.45
N LYS A 67 -17.74 -15.71 -8.24
CA LYS A 67 -16.62 -15.77 -7.30
C LYS A 67 -16.89 -15.02 -6.00
N GLN A 68 -17.98 -14.24 -5.94
CA GLN A 68 -18.39 -13.45 -4.78
C GLN A 68 -17.27 -12.50 -4.33
N ARG A 69 -16.66 -11.80 -5.28
CA ARG A 69 -15.53 -10.88 -5.05
C ARG A 69 -15.69 -9.64 -5.94
N PHE A 70 -15.20 -8.51 -5.44
CA PHE A 70 -14.98 -7.37 -6.33
C PHE A 70 -13.77 -7.64 -7.23
N VAL A 71 -13.85 -7.19 -8.48
CA VAL A 71 -12.81 -7.35 -9.50
C VAL A 71 -12.71 -6.08 -10.36
N SER A 72 -11.59 -5.90 -11.05
CA SER A 72 -11.41 -4.80 -12.01
C SER A 72 -12.18 -5.04 -13.33
N ASP A 73 -12.58 -3.97 -14.00
CA ASP A 73 -13.18 -4.03 -15.33
C ASP A 73 -12.16 -4.09 -16.48
N TYR A 74 -10.88 -3.80 -16.22
CA TYR A 74 -9.85 -3.66 -17.26
C TYR A 74 -9.33 -4.96 -17.90
N TYR A 75 -9.57 -6.12 -17.29
CA TYR A 75 -8.97 -7.38 -17.72
C TYR A 75 -10.01 -8.40 -18.20
N ALA A 76 -9.60 -9.42 -18.94
CA ALA A 76 -10.53 -10.42 -19.48
C ALA A 76 -10.79 -11.60 -18.53
N THR A 77 -9.78 -12.07 -17.79
CA THR A 77 -9.89 -13.26 -16.95
C THR A 77 -10.10 -12.89 -15.49
N PHE A 78 -10.86 -13.71 -14.76
CA PHE A 78 -11.12 -13.50 -13.32
C PHE A 78 -9.83 -13.25 -12.54
N ASP A 79 -8.80 -14.09 -12.71
CA ASP A 79 -7.55 -13.96 -11.95
C ASP A 79 -6.87 -12.61 -12.19
N LYS A 80 -6.83 -12.13 -13.45
CA LYS A 80 -6.24 -10.83 -13.76
C LYS A 80 -7.10 -9.70 -13.19
N LYS A 81 -8.42 -9.78 -13.34
CA LYS A 81 -9.35 -8.78 -12.80
C LYS A 81 -9.27 -8.69 -11.28
N TYR A 82 -9.19 -9.82 -10.58
CA TYR A 82 -9.11 -9.90 -9.12
C TYR A 82 -7.79 -9.34 -8.59
N ARG A 83 -6.67 -9.73 -9.21
CA ARG A 83 -5.33 -9.29 -8.79
C ARG A 83 -5.06 -7.82 -9.04
N ALA A 84 -5.65 -7.26 -10.10
CA ALA A 84 -5.53 -5.84 -10.39
C ALA A 84 -5.94 -4.98 -9.19
N LEU A 85 -6.95 -5.38 -8.42
CA LEU A 85 -7.40 -4.64 -7.22
C LEU A 85 -6.36 -4.57 -6.11
N LEU A 86 -5.36 -5.45 -6.11
CA LEU A 86 -4.33 -5.54 -5.08
C LEU A 86 -2.96 -5.04 -5.57
N ASP A 87 -2.93 -4.44 -6.76
CA ASP A 87 -1.71 -3.86 -7.30
C ASP A 87 -1.23 -2.64 -6.50
N THR A 88 0.08 -2.53 -6.34
CA THR A 88 0.69 -1.80 -5.21
C THR A 88 0.93 -0.34 -5.46
N VAL A 89 0.79 0.08 -6.72
CA VAL A 89 0.84 1.49 -7.08
C VAL A 89 -0.34 2.25 -6.50
N ASN A 90 -1.45 1.56 -6.19
CA ASN A 90 -2.69 2.24 -5.86
C ASN A 90 -3.25 1.92 -4.48
N MET A 91 -2.86 0.82 -3.80
CA MET A 91 -3.39 0.48 -2.48
C MET A 91 -2.49 0.98 -1.35
N ALA A 92 -2.98 1.95 -0.58
CA ALA A 92 -2.22 2.61 0.48
C ALA A 92 -3.10 2.87 1.70
N ALA A 93 -2.49 3.41 2.77
CA ALA A 93 -3.24 4.12 3.80
C ALA A 93 -4.11 5.21 3.15
N VAL A 94 -5.14 5.68 3.86
CA VAL A 94 -6.06 6.71 3.33
C VAL A 94 -5.29 7.95 2.91
N GLU A 95 -4.36 8.39 3.74
CA GLU A 95 -3.43 9.49 3.53
C GLU A 95 -2.57 9.27 2.28
N GLY A 96 -2.14 8.03 2.04
CA GLY A 96 -1.34 7.67 0.88
C GLY A 96 -2.10 7.69 -0.43
N ALA A 97 -3.36 7.28 -0.41
CA ALA A 97 -4.25 7.43 -1.55
C ALA A 97 -4.46 8.91 -1.88
N LEU A 98 -4.66 9.77 -0.87
CA LEU A 98 -4.82 11.21 -1.06
C LEU A 98 -3.53 11.89 -1.56
N LYS A 99 -2.36 11.49 -1.04
CA LYS A 99 -1.04 11.88 -1.57
C LYS A 99 -0.93 11.57 -3.06
N PHE A 100 -1.28 10.34 -3.45
CA PHE A 100 -1.21 9.90 -4.85
C PHE A 100 -2.17 10.70 -5.75
N VAL A 101 -3.39 10.97 -5.29
CA VAL A 101 -4.33 11.83 -6.02
C VAL A 101 -3.73 13.21 -6.27
N GLN A 102 -3.27 13.89 -5.20
CA GLN A 102 -2.81 15.26 -5.26
C GLN A 102 -1.49 15.42 -6.02
N ALA A 103 -0.46 14.66 -5.64
CA ALA A 103 0.88 14.85 -6.17
C ALA A 103 1.04 14.30 -7.59
N GLU A 104 0.35 13.19 -7.91
CA GLU A 104 0.61 12.45 -9.14
C GLU A 104 -0.56 12.42 -10.12
N CYS A 105 -1.81 12.52 -9.66
CA CYS A 105 -2.94 12.31 -10.54
C CYS A 105 -3.60 13.58 -11.05
N ILE A 106 -3.63 14.65 -10.25
CA ILE A 106 -4.28 15.92 -10.61
C ILE A 106 -3.31 17.10 -10.68
N ASN A 107 -2.05 16.92 -10.28
CA ASN A 107 -1.06 17.98 -10.32
C ASN A 107 -0.86 18.48 -11.76
N ALA A 108 -1.03 19.79 -11.95
CA ALA A 108 -0.88 20.45 -13.24
C ALA A 108 0.50 20.25 -13.89
N SER A 109 1.57 20.02 -13.10
CA SER A 109 2.90 19.73 -13.65
C SER A 109 3.04 18.30 -14.19
N VAL A 110 2.14 17.39 -13.81
CA VAL A 110 2.19 15.95 -14.17
C VAL A 110 1.07 15.60 -15.15
N VAL A 111 -0.05 16.31 -15.10
CA VAL A 111 -1.21 16.12 -15.97
C VAL A 111 -0.99 16.78 -17.33
N THR A 112 -1.05 15.99 -18.40
CA THR A 112 -1.12 16.48 -19.78
C THR A 112 -2.57 16.46 -20.28
N ASP A 113 -2.91 17.37 -21.20
CA ASP A 113 -4.23 17.41 -21.89
C ASP A 113 -5.46 17.53 -20.97
N CYS A 114 -5.30 18.10 -19.77
CA CYS A 114 -6.35 18.19 -18.75
C CYS A 114 -6.99 16.84 -18.40
N LYS A 115 -6.23 15.74 -18.51
CA LYS A 115 -6.67 14.40 -18.12
C LYS A 115 -5.92 13.94 -16.88
N ARG A 116 -6.67 13.43 -15.89
CA ARG A 116 -6.06 12.83 -14.71
C ARG A 116 -5.13 11.68 -15.12
N LYS A 117 -3.98 11.53 -14.45
CA LYS A 117 -3.08 10.38 -14.68
C LYS A 117 -3.88 9.08 -14.60
N ASN A 118 -3.64 8.18 -15.54
CA ASN A 118 -4.33 6.88 -15.66
C ASN A 118 -5.87 6.96 -15.73
N ASN A 119 -6.45 8.12 -16.08
CA ASN A 119 -7.91 8.36 -16.05
C ASN A 119 -8.55 7.96 -14.72
N ILE A 120 -7.91 8.28 -13.59
CA ILE A 120 -8.48 7.96 -12.28
C ILE A 120 -9.84 8.65 -12.06
N GLU A 121 -10.78 7.93 -11.44
CA GLU A 121 -12.14 8.41 -11.20
C GLU A 121 -12.64 8.09 -9.79
N PHE A 122 -12.13 7.02 -9.16
CA PHE A 122 -12.64 6.49 -7.91
C PHE A 122 -11.54 6.40 -6.84
N VAL A 123 -11.92 6.72 -5.60
CA VAL A 123 -11.21 6.32 -4.38
C VAL A 123 -12.05 5.24 -3.71
N VAL A 124 -11.52 4.02 -3.66
CA VAL A 124 -12.22 2.83 -3.16
C VAL A 124 -11.63 2.41 -1.83
N PHE A 125 -12.47 2.24 -0.82
CA PHE A 125 -12.05 1.81 0.50
C PHE A 125 -12.17 0.29 0.64
N TYR A 126 -11.12 -0.33 1.19
CA TYR A 126 -11.06 -1.76 1.48
C TYR A 126 -10.77 -1.97 2.95
N GLN A 127 -11.57 -2.80 3.61
CA GLN A 127 -11.17 -3.38 4.88
C GLN A 127 -10.34 -4.63 4.59
N THR A 128 -9.06 -4.60 4.96
CA THR A 128 -8.14 -5.74 4.79
C THR A 128 -7.84 -6.39 6.12
N SER A 129 -7.85 -7.71 6.15
CA SER A 129 -7.36 -8.50 7.28
C SER A 129 -6.14 -9.31 6.83
N VAL A 130 -5.01 -9.11 7.50
CA VAL A 130 -3.71 -9.69 7.14
C VAL A 130 -3.13 -10.47 8.30
N VAL A 131 -2.48 -11.59 7.99
CA VAL A 131 -1.63 -12.36 8.90
C VAL A 131 -0.28 -12.49 8.24
N GLN A 132 0.74 -11.83 8.79
CA GLN A 132 2.09 -11.91 8.25
C GLN A 132 2.73 -13.26 8.58
N PRO A 133 3.52 -13.85 7.66
CA PRO A 133 4.27 -15.06 7.96
C PRO A 133 5.25 -14.83 9.12
N THR A 134 5.25 -15.71 10.11
CA THR A 134 6.21 -15.67 11.23
C THR A 134 7.66 -15.64 10.75
N ALA A 135 7.98 -16.36 9.68
CA ALA A 135 9.32 -16.35 9.09
C ALA A 135 9.73 -14.96 8.59
N ALA A 136 8.84 -14.26 7.91
CA ALA A 136 9.07 -12.90 7.43
C ALA A 136 9.19 -11.90 8.59
N MET A 137 8.29 -11.96 9.58
CA MET A 137 8.34 -11.08 10.75
C MET A 137 9.64 -11.24 11.54
N ASN A 138 10.17 -12.46 11.64
CA ASN A 138 11.46 -12.70 12.28
C ASN A 138 12.63 -12.19 11.46
N TYR A 139 12.57 -12.39 10.13
CA TYR A 139 13.64 -11.99 9.24
C TYR A 139 13.82 -10.45 9.23
N TYR A 140 12.72 -9.71 9.28
CA TYR A 140 12.74 -8.25 9.28
C TYR A 140 12.61 -7.61 10.67
N ALA A 141 12.60 -8.38 11.75
CA ALA A 141 12.33 -7.90 13.11
C ALA A 141 13.23 -6.74 13.58
N ASN A 142 14.47 -6.68 13.07
CA ASN A 142 15.47 -5.70 13.48
C ASN A 142 15.65 -4.56 12.48
N VAL A 143 14.85 -4.52 11.42
CA VAL A 143 14.91 -3.43 10.43
C VAL A 143 14.18 -2.23 10.99
N THR A 144 14.77 -1.04 10.86
CA THR A 144 14.30 0.20 11.50
C THR A 144 14.12 1.37 10.54
N ASP A 145 14.48 1.21 9.27
CA ASP A 145 14.29 2.25 8.26
C ASP A 145 12.87 2.22 7.69
N GLU A 146 12.02 3.11 8.20
CA GLU A 146 10.60 3.18 7.83
C GLU A 146 10.34 3.48 6.34
N TYR A 147 11.31 4.09 5.66
CA TYR A 147 11.22 4.39 4.23
C TYR A 147 11.48 3.16 3.35
N GLY A 148 12.12 2.12 3.90
CA GLY A 148 12.26 0.82 3.25
C GLY A 148 11.25 -0.21 3.75
N PHE A 149 10.78 -0.09 4.99
CA PHE A 149 10.04 -1.12 5.72
C PHE A 149 9.11 -0.52 6.77
N THR A 150 7.82 -0.84 6.75
CA THR A 150 6.95 -0.54 7.89
C THR A 150 7.11 -1.60 8.98
N ILE A 151 6.96 -1.20 10.25
CA ILE A 151 6.90 -2.14 11.38
C ILE A 151 5.87 -3.23 11.08
N GLU A 152 6.23 -4.48 11.39
CA GLU A 152 5.38 -5.66 11.14
C GLU A 152 4.99 -5.87 9.67
N HIS A 153 5.79 -5.33 8.75
CA HIS A 153 5.65 -5.53 7.31
C HIS A 153 6.97 -5.96 6.68
N CYS A 154 6.85 -6.51 5.49
CA CYS A 154 8.00 -6.70 4.60
C CYS A 154 8.37 -5.38 3.92
N PRO A 155 9.51 -5.31 3.22
CA PRO A 155 9.80 -4.13 2.42
C PRO A 155 8.76 -3.95 1.31
N LEU A 156 8.40 -2.69 1.02
CA LEU A 156 7.53 -2.36 -0.10
C LEU A 156 8.19 -2.81 -1.41
N ILE A 157 7.44 -3.52 -2.25
CA ILE A 157 7.90 -3.88 -3.59
C ILE A 157 6.93 -3.29 -4.63
N PRO A 158 7.43 -2.71 -5.73
CA PRO A 158 6.59 -2.28 -6.85
C PRO A 158 5.96 -3.48 -7.56
N MET A 159 4.64 -3.40 -7.62
CA MET A 159 3.64 -4.33 -8.15
C MET A 159 3.47 -4.18 -9.67
N ASP A 160 3.29 -5.26 -10.43
CA ASP A 160 2.64 -5.16 -11.74
C ASP A 160 1.47 -6.14 -11.79
N GLY A 161 0.23 -5.62 -11.72
CA GLY A 161 -0.97 -6.45 -11.65
C GLY A 161 -0.99 -7.40 -10.45
N GLY A 162 -0.42 -6.96 -9.32
CA GLY A 162 -0.29 -7.76 -8.10
C GLY A 162 0.67 -8.95 -8.26
N GLN A 163 1.65 -8.85 -9.15
CA GLN A 163 2.80 -9.76 -9.29
C GLN A 163 4.10 -9.01 -9.10
N CYS A 164 5.10 -9.71 -8.58
CA CYS A 164 6.47 -9.20 -8.62
C CYS A 164 6.88 -8.81 -10.04
N HIS A 165 7.31 -7.56 -10.21
CA HIS A 165 7.84 -7.09 -11.48
C HIS A 165 9.08 -7.89 -11.88
N ILE A 166 9.10 -8.35 -13.14
CA ILE A 166 10.25 -9.02 -13.74
C ILE A 166 11.15 -7.95 -14.35
N LYS A 167 12.41 -7.90 -13.95
CA LYS A 167 13.39 -6.98 -14.52
C LYS A 167 13.66 -7.30 -15.99
N ALA A 168 14.24 -6.36 -16.72
CA ALA A 168 14.56 -6.54 -18.14
C ALA A 168 15.46 -7.75 -18.44
N ASP A 169 16.25 -8.21 -17.47
CA ASP A 169 17.13 -9.39 -17.56
C ASP A 169 16.41 -10.71 -17.21
N GLY A 170 15.11 -10.68 -16.94
CA GLY A 170 14.32 -11.86 -16.56
C GLY A 170 14.41 -12.23 -15.08
N SER A 171 15.17 -11.49 -14.26
CA SER A 171 15.31 -11.75 -12.83
C SER A 171 14.25 -11.00 -12.01
N PHE A 172 13.95 -11.54 -10.81
CA PHE A 172 13.11 -10.86 -9.83
C PHE A 172 13.95 -9.98 -8.90
N ALA A 173 13.31 -9.02 -8.23
CA ALA A 173 13.90 -8.41 -7.04
C ALA A 173 14.25 -9.48 -5.99
N GLU A 174 15.26 -9.21 -5.17
CA GLU A 174 15.71 -10.14 -4.13
C GLU A 174 14.57 -10.52 -3.17
N VAL A 175 13.81 -9.51 -2.72
CA VAL A 175 12.65 -9.68 -1.84
C VAL A 175 11.57 -10.57 -2.47
N CYS A 176 11.37 -10.47 -3.79
CA CYS A 176 10.44 -11.36 -4.50
C CYS A 176 10.93 -12.82 -4.50
N SER A 177 12.24 -13.04 -4.60
CA SER A 177 12.82 -14.38 -4.50
C SER A 177 12.68 -14.95 -3.08
N GLN A 178 12.62 -14.10 -2.04
CA GLN A 178 12.40 -14.51 -0.65
C GLN A 178 11.00 -15.08 -0.38
N TYR A 179 9.99 -14.74 -1.18
CA TYR A 179 8.65 -15.29 -1.01
C TYR A 179 8.61 -16.82 -1.17
N ILE A 180 9.33 -17.34 -2.16
CA ILE A 180 9.36 -18.77 -2.49
C ILE A 180 10.71 -19.44 -2.17
N GLY A 181 11.74 -18.68 -1.80
CA GLY A 181 13.06 -19.19 -1.44
C GLY A 181 13.88 -19.69 -2.63
N ILE A 182 13.93 -18.90 -3.71
CA ILE A 182 14.75 -19.19 -4.90
C ILE A 182 16.01 -18.33 -4.93
N ASN A 183 16.95 -18.62 -5.83
CA ASN A 183 18.17 -17.82 -6.03
C ASN A 183 19.00 -17.59 -4.75
N GLY A 184 19.04 -18.59 -3.86
CA GLY A 184 19.78 -18.51 -2.60
C GLY A 184 19.09 -17.73 -1.48
N GLN A 185 17.85 -17.27 -1.70
CA GLN A 185 17.09 -16.50 -0.72
C GLN A 185 16.35 -17.40 0.29
N PRO A 186 16.14 -16.94 1.53
CA PRO A 186 15.32 -17.66 2.50
C PRO A 186 13.87 -17.72 2.03
N LYS A 187 13.15 -18.80 2.40
CA LYS A 187 11.71 -18.94 2.13
C LYS A 187 10.91 -18.30 3.26
N LEU A 188 10.55 -17.02 3.08
CA LEU A 188 9.84 -16.22 4.08
C LEU A 188 8.32 -16.30 3.96
N GLY A 189 7.80 -16.71 2.79
CA GLY A 189 6.37 -16.72 2.48
C GLY A 189 5.87 -15.35 2.01
N PHE A 190 4.64 -15.31 1.49
CA PHE A 190 4.01 -14.08 1.03
C PHE A 190 3.66 -13.18 2.20
N CYS A 191 4.25 -12.00 2.24
CA CYS A 191 3.99 -10.98 3.23
C CYS A 191 3.57 -9.69 2.56
N VAL A 192 2.73 -8.91 3.26
CA VAL A 192 2.38 -7.57 2.82
C VAL A 192 3.56 -6.65 3.11
N GLY A 193 4.06 -5.98 2.08
CA GLY A 193 5.13 -5.00 2.25
C GLY A 193 4.58 -3.63 2.60
N GLY A 194 5.38 -2.79 3.26
CA GLY A 194 5.00 -1.43 3.63
C GLY A 194 6.20 -0.49 3.59
N SER A 195 5.96 0.79 3.26
CA SER A 195 6.95 1.84 3.47
C SER A 195 6.30 3.20 3.71
N LEU A 196 7.01 4.06 4.44
CA LEU A 196 6.65 5.45 4.68
C LEU A 196 6.89 6.29 3.42
N GLN A 197 5.93 7.16 3.10
CA GLN A 197 5.83 7.99 1.90
C GLN A 197 5.42 9.43 2.27
N ASP A 198 5.94 9.94 3.38
CA ASP A 198 5.59 11.25 3.96
C ASP A 198 6.45 12.43 3.45
N ASN A 199 7.42 12.15 2.58
CA ASN A 199 8.41 13.11 2.10
C ASN A 199 8.05 13.80 0.77
N GLU A 200 6.79 13.69 0.33
CA GLU A 200 6.30 14.34 -0.89
C GLU A 200 6.04 15.83 -0.65
N LEU A 201 6.80 16.70 -1.33
CA LEU A 201 6.72 18.16 -1.15
C LEU A 201 5.36 18.74 -1.56
N LEU A 202 4.69 18.12 -2.53
CA LEU A 202 3.41 18.61 -3.05
C LEU A 202 2.20 18.18 -2.20
N ALA A 203 2.37 17.12 -1.41
CA ALA A 203 1.33 16.49 -0.62
C ALA A 203 1.96 15.81 0.62
N PRO A 204 2.46 16.59 1.59
CA PRO A 204 3.22 16.08 2.72
C PRO A 204 2.26 15.55 3.81
N TYR A 205 1.66 14.39 3.54
CA TYR A 205 0.83 13.71 4.54
C TYR A 205 1.74 12.97 5.54
N PRO A 206 1.71 13.35 6.84
CA PRO A 206 2.50 12.66 7.85
C PRO A 206 1.99 11.23 8.03
N HIS A 207 2.89 10.30 8.36
CA HIS A 207 2.56 8.88 8.56
C HIS A 207 1.83 8.23 7.38
N ASN A 208 2.08 8.73 6.16
CA ASN A 208 1.57 8.13 4.94
C ASN A 208 2.32 6.82 4.66
N TYR A 209 1.64 5.68 4.79
CA TYR A 209 2.20 4.39 4.40
C TYR A 209 1.59 3.87 3.10
N TRP A 210 2.45 3.36 2.23
CA TRP A 210 2.05 2.60 1.04
C TRP A 210 2.26 1.12 1.30
N PHE A 211 1.43 0.28 0.65
CA PHE A 211 1.44 -1.15 0.90
C PHE A 211 1.52 -1.96 -0.38
N SER A 212 2.15 -3.13 -0.27
CA SER A 212 2.25 -4.09 -1.36
C SER A 212 1.54 -5.39 -1.03
N PHE A 213 0.36 -5.60 -1.62
CA PHE A 213 -0.48 -6.76 -1.36
C PHE A 213 -0.23 -7.85 -2.40
N GLN A 214 0.33 -8.96 -1.94
CA GLN A 214 0.64 -10.10 -2.80
C GLN A 214 -0.39 -11.22 -2.66
N ILE A 215 -0.92 -11.68 -3.80
CA ILE A 215 -1.81 -12.85 -3.83
C ILE A 215 -1.40 -13.96 -4.80
N ALA A 216 -0.33 -13.80 -5.60
CA ALA A 216 0.24 -14.94 -6.34
C ALA A 216 1.63 -14.66 -6.92
N VAL A 217 2.55 -15.61 -6.74
CA VAL A 217 3.68 -15.86 -7.67
C VAL A 217 3.32 -17.16 -8.40
N HIS A 218 3.28 -17.13 -9.72
CA HIS A 218 3.24 -18.35 -10.55
C HIS A 218 4.67 -18.78 -10.83
#